data_AF-A0A382W9X7-F1
#
_entry.id   AF-A0A382W9X7-F1
#
_cell.length_a   1.000
_cell.length_b   1.000
_cell.length_c   1.000
_cell.angle_alpha   90.00
_cell.angle_beta   90.00
_cell.angle_gamma   90.00
#
_symmetry.space_group_name_H-M   'P 1'
#
loop_
_entity.id
_entity.type
_entity.pdbx_description
1 polymer ?
#
loop_
_entity_poly.entity_id
_entity_poly.type
_entity_poly.pdbx_seq_one_letter_code
_entity_poly.pdbx_strand_id
1 'polypeptide(L)'
;MSEDEKELESDSLKEESNSEEVANGEAVENAPSQLEAGEPEDSVEEFEEEEEVEFDLEAQIEEFRHQIEEDPDNCVNYYNLGEALAELGQLEEAQEAFEQAL
;
A
#
# COMPACT_ATOMS: atom_id res chain seq x y z
N MET A 1 25.54 30.46 -27.86
CA MET A 1 24.37 29.67 -28.29
C MET A 1 24.20 28.61 -27.21
N SER A 2 23.88 28.93 -25.94
CA SER A 2 22.87 29.84 -25.39
C SER A 2 21.50 29.52 -25.93
N GLU A 3 20.76 28.69 -25.18
CA GLU A 3 19.31 28.76 -24.95
C GLU A 3 18.95 27.65 -23.95
N ASP A 4 19.16 27.99 -22.67
CA ASP A 4 18.43 27.47 -21.53
C ASP A 4 16.96 27.88 -21.66
N GLU A 5 16.02 26.94 -21.67
CA GLU A 5 14.62 27.21 -21.30
C GLU A 5 14.08 26.05 -20.47
N LYS A 6 14.26 26.20 -19.16
CA LYS A 6 13.61 25.41 -18.10
C LYS A 6 12.40 26.23 -17.65
N GLU A 7 11.23 25.93 -18.18
CA GLU A 7 9.98 26.51 -17.69
C GLU A 7 9.52 25.72 -16.46
N LEU A 8 9.85 26.27 -15.29
CA LEU A 8 9.25 25.91 -14.01
C LEU A 8 8.09 26.86 -13.76
N GLU A 9 6.86 26.45 -14.05
CA GLU A 9 5.70 27.17 -13.54
C GLU A 9 5.52 26.83 -12.06
N SER A 10 5.78 27.84 -11.26
CA SER A 10 5.47 27.95 -9.85
C SER A 10 4.28 28.89 -9.78
N ASP A 11 3.19 28.49 -9.14
CA ASP A 11 2.33 29.48 -8.54
C ASP A 11 1.77 28.99 -7.21
N SER A 12 1.79 29.93 -6.30
CA SER A 12 1.76 29.81 -4.87
C SER A 12 0.54 30.58 -4.44
N LEU A 13 -0.41 29.94 -3.76
CA LEU A 13 -1.41 30.67 -3.00
C LEU A 13 -1.54 30.06 -1.61
N LYS A 14 -0.74 30.64 -0.70
CA LYS A 14 -1.09 30.76 0.72
C LYS A 14 -1.99 31.99 0.86
N GLU A 15 -3.14 31.82 1.48
CA GLU A 15 -3.91 32.85 2.19
C GLU A 15 -4.50 32.09 3.39
N GLU A 16 -3.84 32.05 4.54
CA GLU A 16 -3.92 33.04 5.63
C GLU A 16 -5.35 33.30 6.13
N SER A 17 -5.56 32.90 7.38
CA SER A 17 -6.27 33.64 8.42
C SER A 17 -7.72 34.08 8.17
N ASN A 18 -8.64 33.51 8.96
CA ASN A 18 -9.47 34.42 9.76
C ASN A 18 -9.80 33.85 11.14
N SER A 19 -9.39 34.60 12.15
CA SER A 19 -9.67 34.42 13.56
C SER A 19 -11.04 35.02 13.92
N GLU A 20 -11.67 34.42 14.93
CA GLU A 20 -12.62 34.99 15.90
C GLU A 20 -13.56 36.15 15.50
N GLU A 21 -14.88 35.93 15.65
CA GLU A 21 -15.68 36.89 16.41
C GLU A 21 -16.88 36.25 17.10
N VAL A 22 -17.04 36.62 18.38
CA VAL A 22 -18.08 36.30 19.34
C VAL A 22 -19.23 37.30 19.23
N ALA A 23 -20.50 36.86 19.28
CA ALA A 23 -21.60 37.73 19.69
C ALA A 23 -22.83 36.94 20.18
N ASN A 24 -23.21 37.22 21.43
CA ASN A 24 -24.39 36.77 22.16
C ASN A 24 -25.72 37.28 21.56
N GLY A 25 -26.82 36.57 21.83
CA GLY A 25 -28.18 37.08 21.67
C GLY A 25 -29.24 36.08 22.13
N GLU A 26 -29.78 36.29 23.33
CA GLU A 26 -30.78 35.45 24.00
C GLU A 26 -32.19 35.47 23.37
N ALA A 27 -32.88 34.33 23.55
CA ALA A 27 -34.32 34.15 23.77
C ALA A 27 -35.25 34.35 22.53
N VAL A 28 -36.23 33.48 22.22
CA VAL A 28 -37.47 33.23 22.98
C VAL A 28 -38.28 32.17 22.17
N GLU A 29 -38.48 30.97 22.75
CA GLU A 29 -39.70 30.12 22.75
C GLU A 29 -40.58 29.93 21.47
N ASN A 30 -40.69 28.67 21.01
CA ASN A 30 -41.99 28.04 20.69
C ASN A 30 -41.90 26.51 20.44
N ALA A 31 -42.41 25.74 21.42
CA ALA A 31 -43.17 24.48 21.36
C ALA A 31 -42.72 23.26 20.49
N PRO A 32 -43.08 22.02 20.91
CA PRO A 32 -42.29 20.81 20.70
C PRO A 32 -42.83 19.89 19.60
N SER A 33 -41.92 19.33 18.82
CA SER A 33 -42.04 18.07 18.05
C SER A 33 -40.71 17.97 17.29
N GLN A 34 -39.93 16.89 17.27
CA GLN A 34 -40.19 15.46 17.17
C GLN A 34 -38.95 14.78 17.79
N LEU A 35 -39.08 13.83 18.72
CA LEU A 35 -39.10 12.41 18.38
C LEU A 35 -38.36 12.10 17.06
N GLU A 36 -37.04 11.97 17.12
CA GLU A 36 -36.38 10.76 16.66
C GLU A 36 -34.98 10.73 17.28
N ALA A 37 -34.81 9.87 18.28
CA ALA A 37 -33.49 9.40 18.66
C ALA A 37 -33.01 8.50 17.52
N GLY A 38 -32.46 9.11 16.47
CA GLY A 38 -31.54 8.41 15.59
C GLY A 38 -30.30 8.16 16.42
N GLU A 39 -30.12 6.90 16.83
CA GLU A 39 -28.84 6.39 17.30
C GLU A 39 -27.75 6.93 16.36
N PRO A 40 -26.59 7.40 16.84
CA PRO A 40 -25.48 7.57 15.92
C PRO A 40 -25.28 6.21 15.29
N GLU A 41 -25.50 6.12 13.99
CA GLU A 41 -25.05 4.97 13.22
C GLU A 41 -23.56 4.92 13.51
N ASP A 42 -23.21 3.99 14.40
CA ASP A 42 -21.88 3.57 14.72
C ASP A 42 -21.25 3.38 13.35
N SER A 43 -20.45 4.37 12.96
CA SER A 43 -19.70 4.32 11.72
C SER A 43 -18.67 3.27 12.00
N VAL A 44 -19.09 2.02 11.80
CA VAL A 44 -18.19 0.91 11.65
C VAL A 44 -17.43 1.29 10.40
N GLU A 45 -16.30 1.97 10.59
CA GLU A 45 -15.20 1.88 9.65
C GLU A 45 -14.96 0.38 9.52
N GLU A 46 -15.60 -0.19 8.51
CA GLU A 46 -15.31 -1.51 7.99
C GLU A 46 -13.87 -1.38 7.49
N PHE A 47 -12.94 -1.62 8.41
CA PHE A 47 -11.56 -1.89 8.10
C PHE A 47 -11.62 -3.02 7.09
N GLU A 48 -11.43 -2.67 5.81
CA GLU A 48 -11.16 -3.60 4.76
C GLU A 48 -9.96 -4.42 5.27
N GLU A 49 -10.22 -5.65 5.72
CA GLU A 49 -9.16 -6.59 6.03
C GLU A 49 -8.31 -6.68 4.76
N GLU A 50 -7.12 -6.08 4.80
CA GLU A 50 -6.11 -6.25 3.77
C GLU A 50 -5.94 -7.76 3.62
N GLU A 51 -6.48 -8.30 2.52
CA GLU A 51 -6.36 -9.71 2.18
C GLU A 51 -4.86 -9.97 2.06
N GLU A 52 -4.28 -10.53 3.12
CA GLU A 52 -2.89 -10.93 3.18
C GLU A 52 -2.76 -12.05 2.15
N VAL A 53 -2.36 -11.67 0.93
CA VAL A 53 -2.06 -12.63 -0.14
C VAL A 53 -0.83 -13.39 0.34
N GLU A 54 -1.08 -14.49 1.04
CA GLU A 54 -0.07 -15.43 1.46
C GLU A 54 0.60 -15.96 0.19
N PHE A 55 1.86 -15.56 -0.01
CA PHE A 55 2.67 -16.13 -1.08
C PHE A 55 2.91 -17.60 -0.74
N ASP A 56 2.30 -18.50 -1.51
CA ASP A 56 2.60 -19.94 -1.46
C ASP A 56 4.00 -20.14 -2.05
N LEU A 57 5.00 -20.11 -1.18
CA LEU A 57 6.41 -20.21 -1.55
C LEU A 57 6.74 -21.63 -2.02
N GLU A 58 6.11 -22.64 -1.43
CA GLU A 58 6.24 -24.03 -1.86
C GLU A 58 5.76 -24.24 -3.29
N ALA A 59 4.61 -23.67 -3.67
CA ALA A 59 4.11 -23.71 -5.04
C ALA A 59 5.05 -22.99 -6.02
N GLN A 60 5.61 -21.84 -5.63
CA GLN A 60 6.59 -21.11 -6.45
C GLN A 60 7.88 -21.90 -6.67
N ILE A 61 8.38 -22.57 -5.63
CA ILE A 61 9.58 -23.41 -5.73
C ILE A 61 9.37 -24.52 -6.76
N GLU A 62 8.23 -25.20 -6.73
CA GLU A 62 7.91 -26.24 -7.71
C GLU A 62 7.81 -25.68 -9.14
N GLU A 63 7.21 -24.51 -9.30
CA GLU A 63 7.14 -23.83 -10.59
C GLU A 63 8.53 -23.43 -11.11
N PHE A 64 9.40 -22.87 -10.28
CA PHE A 64 10.78 -22.55 -10.70
C PHE A 64 11.60 -23.80 -11.01
N ARG A 65 11.40 -24.90 -10.27
CA ARG A 65 12.02 -26.19 -10.60
C ARG A 65 11.59 -26.67 -11.98
N HIS A 66 10.31 -26.58 -12.32
CA HIS A 66 9.83 -26.91 -13.65
C HIS A 66 10.45 -26.01 -14.73
N GLN A 67 10.54 -24.71 -14.48
CA GLN A 67 11.18 -23.77 -15.42
C GLN A 67 12.68 -24.05 -15.60
N ILE A 68 13.37 -24.53 -14.57
CA ILE A 68 14.77 -24.99 -14.65
C ILE A 68 14.87 -26.29 -15.47
N GLU A 69 13.91 -27.20 -15.36
CA GLU A 69 13.87 -28.40 -16.21
C GLU A 69 13.67 -28.05 -17.69
N GLU A 70 12.87 -27.02 -17.99
CA GLU A 70 12.62 -26.55 -19.36
C GLU A 70 13.79 -25.72 -19.93
N ASP A 71 14.39 -24.86 -19.11
CA ASP A 71 15.52 -23.99 -19.49
C ASP A 71 16.60 -23.96 -18.38
N PRO A 72 17.49 -24.97 -18.36
CA PRO A 72 18.49 -25.12 -17.31
C PRO A 72 19.63 -24.11 -17.40
N ASP A 73 19.71 -23.32 -18.46
CA ASP A 73 20.74 -22.28 -18.65
C ASP A 73 20.25 -20.90 -18.19
N ASN A 74 18.98 -20.77 -17.80
CA ASN A 74 18.40 -19.50 -17.38
C ASN A 74 18.67 -19.21 -15.89
N CYS A 75 19.69 -18.39 -15.66
CA CYS A 75 20.09 -17.97 -14.31
C CYS A 75 18.99 -17.28 -13.49
N VAL A 76 18.00 -16.64 -14.14
CA VAL A 76 16.89 -15.98 -13.43
C VAL A 76 16.02 -16.99 -12.69
N ASN A 77 15.81 -18.18 -13.26
CA ASN A 77 15.00 -19.22 -12.63
C ASN A 77 15.69 -19.74 -11.36
N TYR A 78 17.01 -19.90 -11.39
CA TYR A 78 17.80 -20.27 -10.21
C TYR A 78 17.84 -19.16 -9.16
N TYR A 79 17.97 -17.90 -9.56
CA TYR A 79 17.91 -16.77 -8.63
C TYR A 79 16.55 -16.73 -7.90
N ASN A 80 15.45 -16.83 -8.65
CA ASN A 80 14.10 -16.80 -8.07
C ASN A 80 13.83 -18.01 -7.16
N LEU A 81 14.33 -19.20 -7.54
CA LEU A 81 14.30 -20.37 -6.69
C LEU A 81 15.06 -20.13 -5.38
N GLY A 82 16.24 -19.52 -5.45
CA GLY A 82 17.04 -19.17 -4.28
C GLY A 82 16.33 -18.20 -3.34
N GLU A 83 15.68 -17.16 -3.87
CA GLU A 83 14.89 -16.20 -3.08
C GLU A 83 13.74 -16.90 -2.37
N ALA A 84 12.94 -17.70 -3.08
CA ALA A 84 11.80 -18.42 -2.48
C ALA A 84 12.24 -19.42 -1.39
N LEU A 85 13.33 -20.15 -1.62
CA LEU A 85 13.92 -21.05 -0.61
C LEU A 85 14.46 -20.27 0.60
N ALA A 86 15.05 -19.10 0.39
CA ALA A 86 15.55 -18.26 1.47
C ALA A 86 14.40 -17.71 2.34
N GLU A 87 13.28 -17.32 1.73
CA GLU A 87 12.08 -16.88 2.44
C GLU A 87 11.45 -18.00 3.29
N LEU A 88 11.50 -19.25 2.82
CA LEU A 88 11.11 -20.43 3.63
C LEU A 88 12.15 -20.83 4.69
N GLY A 89 13.32 -20.19 4.72
CA GLY A 89 14.40 -20.52 5.65
C GLY A 89 15.23 -21.74 5.26
N GLN A 90 15.08 -22.25 4.03
CA GLN A 90 15.87 -23.34 3.46
C GLN A 90 17.20 -22.81 2.92
N LEU A 91 18.04 -22.29 3.82
CA LEU A 91 19.22 -21.50 3.46
C LEU A 91 20.29 -22.28 2.69
N GLU A 92 20.51 -23.56 3.01
CA GLU A 92 21.47 -24.39 2.26
C GLU A 92 21.06 -24.58 0.80
N GLU A 93 19.79 -24.89 0.54
CA GLU A 93 19.26 -25.08 -0.81
C GLU A 93 19.21 -23.75 -1.58
N ALA A 94 18.89 -22.65 -0.90
CA ALA A 94 18.93 -21.31 -1.48
C ALA A 94 20.35 -20.94 -1.95
N GLN A 95 21.38 -21.24 -1.13
CA GLN A 95 22.76 -20.98 -1.50
C GLN A 95 23.15 -21.75 -2.77
N GLU A 96 22.82 -23.05 -2.85
CA GLU A 96 23.09 -23.85 -4.05
C GLU A 96 22.41 -23.25 -5.28
N ALA A 97 21.15 -22.82 -5.16
CA ALA A 97 20.43 -22.17 -6.24
C ALA A 97 21.10 -20.86 -6.68
N PHE A 98 21.50 -20.00 -5.75
CA PHE A 98 22.24 -18.77 -6.07
C PHE A 98 23.61 -19.05 -6.71
N GLU A 99 24.29 -20.12 -6.33
CA GLU A 99 25.55 -20.54 -6.97
C GLU A 99 25.34 -20.98 -8.42
N GLN A 100 24.23 -21.64 -8.74
CA GLN A 100 23.87 -21.97 -10.13
C GLN A 100 23.47 -20.74 -10.96
N ALA A 101 23.05 -19.66 -10.32
CA ALA A 101 22.66 -18.42 -11.01
C ALA A 101 23.85 -17.55 -11.48
N LEU A 102 25.10 -17.90 -11.12
CA LEU A 102 26.34 -17.14 -11.41
C LEU A 102 27.16 -17.74 -12.56
#